data_AF-A0A7C3C9M3-F1
#
_entry.id   AF-A0A7C3C9M3-F1
#
_cell.length_a   1.000
_cell.length_b   1.000
_cell.length_c   1.000
_cell.angle_alpha   90.00
_cell.angle_beta   90.00
_cell.angle_gamma   90.00
#
_symmetry.space_group_name_H-M   'P 1'
#
loop_
_entity.id
_entity.type
_entity.pdbx_description
1 polymer ?
#
loop_
_entity_poly.entity_id
_entity_poly.type
_entity_poly.pdbx_seq_one_letter_code
_entity_poly.pdbx_strand_id
1 'polypeptide(L)' 'VDERTVDVHIGRLRKALNTGKKPNLIRTIRSAGYSLDKDSL' A
#
# COMPACT_ATOMS: atom_id res chain seq x y z
N VAL A 1 -3.04 -0.58 18.26
CA VAL A 1 -2.71 0.15 17.02
C VAL A 1 -4.04 0.45 16.35
N ASP A 2 -4.45 1.71 16.35
CA ASP A 2 -5.76 2.16 15.85
C ASP A 2 -5.80 2.06 14.31
N GLU A 3 -6.98 1.95 13.71
CA GLU A 3 -7.17 1.80 12.25
C GLU A 3 -6.57 3.00 11.49
N ARG A 4 -6.64 4.20 12.08
CA ARG A 4 -5.98 5.42 11.58
C ARG A 4 -4.44 5.33 11.56
N THR A 5 -3.86 4.45 12.37
CA THR A 5 -2.41 4.21 12.40
C THR A 5 -1.99 3.32 11.23
N VAL A 6 -2.87 2.42 10.79
CA VAL A 6 -2.62 1.51 9.66
C VAL A 6 -2.41 2.32 8.39
N ASP A 7 -3.23 3.34 8.15
CA ASP A 7 -3.11 4.22 6.98
C ASP A 7 -1.75 4.93 6.93
N VAL A 8 -1.24 5.38 8.08
CA VAL A 8 0.09 6.00 8.18
C VAL A 8 1.18 4.99 7.80
N HIS A 9 1.09 3.76 8.30
CA HIS A 9 2.06 2.71 7.97
C HIS A 9 2.00 2.32 6.49
N ILE A 10 0.80 2.22 5.91
CA ILE A 10 0.62 1.95 4.48
C ILE A 10 1.17 3.09 3.63
N GLY A 11 0.95 4.35 4.02
CA GLY A 11 1.52 5.51 3.34
C GLY A 11 3.05 5.51 3.35
N ARG A 12 3.67 5.16 4.48
CA ARG A 12 5.14 5.01 4.60
C ARG A 12 5.65 3.87 3.74
N LEU A 13 4.97 2.73 3.75
CA LEU A 13 5.35 1.56 2.96
C LEU A 13 5.25 1.83 1.45
N ARG A 14 4.19 2.50 0.98
CA ARG A 14 4.06 2.94 -0.42
C ARG A 14 5.22 3.82 -0.86
N LYS A 15 5.64 4.78 -0.04
CA LYS A 15 6.80 5.64 -0.34
C LYS A 15 8.10 4.83 -0.45
N ALA A 16 8.31 3.89 0.47
CA ALA A 16 9.49 3.04 0.45
C ALA A 16 9.52 2.11 -0.79
N LEU A 17 8.39 1.50 -1.14
CA LEU A 17 8.29 0.55 -2.26
C LEU A 17 8.34 1.24 -3.63
N ASN A 18 7.67 2.38 -3.79
CA ASN A 18 7.51 3.05 -5.08
C ASN A 18 8.69 3.99 -5.40
N THR A 19 9.80 3.85 -4.68
CA THR A 19 11.02 4.61 -4.95
C THR A 19 11.57 4.22 -6.33
N GLY A 20 11.89 5.22 -7.16
CA GLY A 20 12.53 5.00 -8.47
C GLY A 20 11.59 4.50 -9.57
N LYS A 21 10.40 5.14 -9.73
CA LYS A 21 9.37 4.80 -10.73
C LYS A 21 8.86 3.35 -10.66
N LYS A 22 9.03 2.69 -9.53
CA LYS A 22 8.50 1.35 -9.31
C LYS A 22 6.97 1.37 -9.24
N PRO A 23 6.31 0.31 -9.73
CA PRO A 23 4.85 0.19 -9.72
C PRO A 23 4.31 0.19 -8.29
N ASN A 24 3.10 0.72 -8.11
CA ASN A 24 2.44 0.74 -6.81
C ASN A 24 1.83 -0.63 -6.48
N LEU A 25 2.52 -1.37 -5.61
CA LEU A 25 2.12 -2.74 -5.23
C LEU A 25 0.96 -2.79 -4.23
N ILE A 26 0.53 -1.67 -3.62
CA ILE A 26 -0.51 -1.67 -2.59
C ILE A 26 -1.81 -1.07 -3.11
N ARG A 27 -2.81 -1.92 -3.30
CA ARG A 27 -4.18 -1.57 -3.69
C ARG A 27 -5.04 -1.30 -2.45
N THR A 28 -5.89 -0.28 -2.52
CA THR A 28 -6.93 -0.04 -1.51
C THR A 28 -8.24 -0.70 -1.95
N ILE A 29 -8.81 -1.55 -1.11
CA ILE A 29 -10.14 -2.15 -1.29
C ILE A 29 -11.09 -1.44 -0.33
N ARG A 30 -12.05 -0.69 -0.89
CA ARG A 30 -13.00 0.10 -0.10
C ARG A 30 -13.75 -0.82 0.88
N SER A 31 -13.74 -0.44 2.15
CA SER A 31 -14.38 -1.17 3.25
C SER A 31 -13.81 -2.55 3.58
N ALA A 32 -12.68 -2.95 2.99
CA ALA A 32 -12.00 -4.21 3.30
C ALA A 32 -10.52 -4.02 3.69
N GLY A 33 -9.88 -2.93 3.28
CA GLY A 33 -8.51 -2.58 3.67
C GLY A 33 -7.56 -2.54 2.48
N TYR A 34 -6.43 -3.26 2.59
CA TYR A 34 -5.31 -3.17 1.64
C TYR A 34 -4.94 -4.55 1.09
N SER A 35 -4.61 -4.61 -0.20
CA SER A 35 -4.09 -5.82 -0.85
C SER A 35 -2.74 -5.54 -1.47
N LEU A 36 -1.86 -6.54 -1.43
CA LEU A 36 -0.62 -6.55 -2.19
C LEU A 36 -0.88 -7.18 -3.55
N ASP A 37 -0.61 -6.43 -4.61
CA ASP A 37 -0.66 -6.89 -5.98
C ASP A 37 0.79 -7.02 -6.46
N LYS A 38 1.18 -8.19 -6.93
CA LYS A 38 2.37 -8.33 -7.76
C LYS A 38 1.86 -8.13 -9.17
N ASP A 39 2.40 -7.13 -9.88
CA ASP A 39 2.15 -6.96 -11.30
C ASP A 39 2.12 -8.35 -11.95
N SER A 40 0.93 -8.74 -12.36
CA SER A 40 0.70 -10.00 -13.04
C SER A 40 1.26 -9.77 -14.44
N LEU A 41 2.46 -10.29 -14.66
CA LEU A 41 3.11 -10.38 -15.98
C LEU A 41 2.15 -10.98 -17.01
#